data_AF-B6TAM2-F1
#
_entry.id   AF-B6TAM2-F1
#
_cell.length_a   1.000
_cell.length_b   1.000
_cell.length_c   1.000
_cell.angle_alpha   90.00
_cell.angle_beta   90.00
_cell.angle_gamma   90.00
#
_symmetry.space_group_name_H-M   'P 1'
#
loop_
_entity.id
_entity.type
_entity.pdbx_description
1 polymer ?
#
loop_
_entity_poly.entity_id
_entity_poly.type
_entity_poly.pdbx_seq_one_letter_code
_entity_poly.pdbx_strand_id
1 'polypeptide(L)'
;MVTEYLVETFADYFGDVKMYIEERPFRRFVEACIEETIVVYVDHLLSQKNYIKEETIERMRLDEEKLMDFFREHVNVTKVESRVRILADMRDLASAGSLDSFTLIFTNILEHQPDCPPEVVEKLVAMREDIPRKEAKEIVQECKEIYENSLVDGNPRKSGFVFGKLKCLTAKKGIWRKLGQ
;
A
#
# COMPACT_ATOMS: atom_id res chain seq x y z
N MET A 1 -17.79 4.71 1.18
CA MET A 1 -18.60 5.22 0.05
C MET A 1 -17.78 5.38 -1.22
N VAL A 2 -16.57 5.93 -1.19
CA VAL A 2 -15.79 6.17 -2.42
C VAL A 2 -15.44 4.86 -3.16
N THR A 3 -14.99 3.83 -2.44
CA THR A 3 -14.63 2.53 -3.04
C THR A 3 -15.83 1.78 -3.58
N GLU A 4 -16.99 1.89 -2.95
CA GLU A 4 -18.22 1.29 -3.45
C GLU A 4 -18.62 1.89 -4.80
N TYR A 5 -18.63 3.22 -4.93
CA TYR A 5 -18.88 3.90 -6.21
C TYR A 5 -17.81 3.58 -7.26
N LEU A 6 -16.55 3.45 -6.85
CA LEU A 6 -15.46 3.06 -7.75
C LEU A 6 -15.71 1.66 -8.33
N VAL A 7 -16.13 0.71 -7.50
CA VAL A 7 -16.44 -0.66 -7.91
C VAL A 7 -17.66 -0.70 -8.83
N GLU A 8 -18.72 0.05 -8.53
CA GLU A 8 -19.88 0.19 -9.43
C GLU A 8 -19.47 0.75 -10.79
N THR A 9 -18.64 1.79 -10.79
CA THR A 9 -18.10 2.39 -12.02
C THR A 9 -17.25 1.40 -12.82
N PHE A 10 -16.41 0.60 -12.14
CA PHE A 10 -15.67 -0.46 -12.81
C PHE A 10 -16.60 -1.52 -13.40
N ALA A 11 -17.66 -1.92 -12.70
CA ALA A 11 -18.61 -2.91 -13.19
C ALA A 11 -19.26 -2.45 -14.50
N ASP A 12 -19.69 -1.19 -14.57
CA ASP A 12 -20.25 -0.60 -15.79
C ASP A 12 -19.24 -0.60 -16.93
N TYR A 13 -18.02 -0.10 -16.69
CA TYR A 13 -16.97 -0.07 -17.73
C TYR A 13 -16.53 -1.46 -18.16
N PHE A 14 -16.45 -2.42 -17.25
CA PHE A 14 -16.06 -3.79 -17.56
C PHE A 14 -17.13 -4.48 -18.41
N GLY A 15 -18.41 -4.21 -18.13
CA GLY A 15 -19.53 -4.64 -18.97
C GLY A 15 -19.37 -4.18 -20.41
N ASP A 16 -19.13 -2.89 -20.61
CA ASP A 16 -18.94 -2.29 -21.94
C ASP A 16 -17.70 -2.85 -22.65
N VAL A 17 -16.55 -2.83 -21.98
CA VAL A 17 -15.28 -3.27 -22.58
C VAL A 17 -15.34 -4.74 -22.98
N LYS A 18 -15.94 -5.60 -22.15
CA LYS A 18 -16.06 -7.04 -22.41
C LYS A 18 -16.84 -7.36 -23.69
N MET A 19 -17.67 -6.44 -24.18
CA MET A 19 -18.36 -6.60 -25.47
C MET A 19 -17.44 -6.51 -26.69
N TYR A 20 -16.29 -5.84 -26.55
CA TYR A 20 -15.43 -5.49 -27.70
C TYR A 20 -14.07 -6.21 -27.71
N ILE A 21 -13.70 -6.88 -26.61
CA ILE A 21 -12.40 -7.56 -26.51
C ILE A 21 -12.55 -9.02 -26.07
N GLU A 22 -11.64 -9.86 -26.54
CA GLU A 22 -11.61 -11.27 -26.16
C GLU A 22 -11.31 -11.47 -24.66
N GLU A 23 -11.77 -12.60 -24.12
CA GLU A 23 -11.68 -12.95 -22.69
C GLU A 23 -10.24 -12.91 -22.13
N ARG A 24 -9.23 -13.29 -22.92
CA ARG A 24 -7.83 -13.29 -22.47
C ARG A 24 -7.26 -11.86 -22.36
N PRO A 25 -7.33 -11.01 -23.40
CA PRO A 25 -7.05 -9.58 -23.27
C PRO A 25 -7.83 -8.89 -22.16
N PHE A 26 -9.13 -9.20 -22.00
CA PHE A 26 -9.97 -8.64 -20.94
C PHE A 26 -9.39 -8.92 -19.55
N ARG A 27 -9.03 -10.18 -19.25
CA ARG A 27 -8.40 -10.51 -17.97
C ARG A 27 -7.11 -9.75 -17.71
N ARG A 28 -6.28 -9.53 -18.74
CA ARG A 28 -5.05 -8.72 -18.60
C ARG A 28 -5.36 -7.24 -18.34
N PHE A 29 -6.41 -6.72 -18.97
CA PHE A 29 -6.91 -5.37 -18.72
C PHE A 29 -7.37 -5.21 -17.26
N VAL A 30 -8.18 -6.15 -16.76
CA VAL A 30 -8.61 -6.16 -15.36
C VAL A 30 -7.42 -6.26 -14.39
N GLU A 31 -6.42 -7.11 -14.68
CA GLU A 31 -5.19 -7.16 -13.88
C GLU A 31 -4.48 -5.79 -13.80
N ALA A 32 -4.44 -5.04 -14.90
CA ALA A 32 -3.88 -3.69 -14.91
C ALA A 32 -4.74 -2.69 -14.10
N CYS A 33 -6.06 -2.81 -14.14
CA CYS A 33 -6.97 -2.00 -13.31
C CYS A 33 -6.75 -2.25 -11.81
N ILE A 34 -6.52 -3.51 -11.40
CA ILE A 34 -6.19 -3.84 -10.01
C ILE A 34 -4.91 -3.13 -9.58
N GLU A 35 -3.84 -3.28 -10.38
CA GLU A 35 -2.55 -2.68 -10.06
C GLU A 35 -2.63 -1.16 -9.95
N GLU A 36 -3.32 -0.50 -10.89
CA GLU A 36 -3.49 0.95 -10.87
C GLU A 36 -4.34 1.41 -9.69
N THR A 37 -5.44 0.70 -9.38
CA THR A 37 -6.30 1.01 -8.24
C THR A 37 -5.51 0.98 -6.93
N ILE A 38 -4.68 -0.05 -6.74
CA ILE A 38 -3.86 -0.21 -5.55
C ILE A 38 -2.79 0.88 -5.45
N VAL A 39 -2.12 1.21 -6.56
CA VAL A 39 -1.14 2.31 -6.60
C VAL A 39 -1.80 3.62 -6.19
N VAL A 40 -2.95 3.95 -6.77
CA VAL A 40 -3.71 5.17 -6.45
C VAL A 40 -4.15 5.16 -4.99
N TYR A 41 -4.66 4.05 -4.48
CA TYR A 41 -5.09 3.93 -3.09
C TYR A 41 -3.94 4.19 -2.11
N VAL A 42 -2.81 3.50 -2.30
CA VAL A 42 -1.63 3.64 -1.43
C VAL A 42 -1.04 5.05 -1.53
N ASP A 43 -0.98 5.65 -2.72
CA ASP A 43 -0.50 7.03 -2.90
C ASP A 43 -1.37 8.03 -2.14
N HIS A 44 -2.70 7.88 -2.16
CA HIS A 44 -3.63 8.75 -1.41
C HIS A 44 -3.51 8.53 0.09
N LEU A 45 -3.42 7.27 0.55
CA LEU A 45 -3.19 6.93 1.95
C LEU A 45 -1.93 7.63 2.49
N LEU A 46 -0.82 7.59 1.75
CA LEU A 46 0.48 8.13 2.15
C LEU A 46 0.65 9.64 1.88
N SER A 47 -0.30 10.26 1.16
CA SER A 47 -0.32 11.69 0.86
C SER A 47 -1.27 12.48 1.74
N GLN A 48 -2.20 11.82 2.43
CA GLN A 48 -3.14 12.50 3.31
C GLN A 48 -2.41 13.16 4.50
N LYS A 49 -3.10 14.09 5.15
CA LYS A 49 -2.59 14.81 6.33
C LYS A 49 -3.44 14.59 7.58
N ASN A 50 -4.46 13.73 7.48
CA ASN A 50 -5.32 13.40 8.60
C ASN A 50 -4.65 12.33 9.45
N TYR A 51 -4.95 12.34 10.75
CA TYR A 51 -4.52 11.28 11.64
C TYR A 51 -5.25 9.97 11.35
N ILE A 52 -4.53 8.86 11.51
CA ILE A 52 -5.09 7.52 11.45
C ILE A 52 -5.78 7.24 12.79
N LYS A 53 -7.07 6.87 12.71
CA LYS A 53 -7.90 6.46 13.83
C LYS A 53 -8.44 5.06 13.57
N GLU A 54 -9.03 4.43 14.58
CA GLU A 54 -9.69 3.11 14.43
C GLU A 54 -10.73 3.08 13.30
N GLU A 55 -11.51 4.16 13.13
CA GLU A 55 -12.44 4.29 12.01
C GLU A 55 -11.74 4.26 10.64
N THR A 56 -10.53 4.82 10.55
CA THR A 56 -9.70 4.77 9.34
C THR A 56 -9.24 3.34 9.08
N ILE A 57 -8.78 2.62 10.10
CA ILE A 57 -8.34 1.22 10.00
C ILE A 57 -9.49 0.31 9.55
N GLU A 58 -10.67 0.46 10.16
CA GLU A 58 -11.85 -0.30 9.76
C GLU A 58 -12.28 0.04 8.33
N ARG A 59 -12.19 1.32 7.94
CA ARG A 59 -12.45 1.70 6.55
C ARG A 59 -11.46 1.05 5.57
N MET A 60 -10.17 1.01 5.91
CA MET A 60 -9.16 0.32 5.09
C MET A 60 -9.49 -1.17 4.92
N ARG A 61 -9.97 -1.83 5.99
CA ARG A 61 -10.40 -3.24 5.94
C ARG A 61 -11.58 -3.44 4.99
N LEU A 62 -12.60 -2.58 5.11
CA LEU A 62 -13.78 -2.63 4.24
C LEU A 62 -13.44 -2.34 2.77
N ASP A 63 -12.52 -1.41 2.53
CA ASP A 63 -12.02 -1.09 1.18
C ASP A 63 -11.27 -2.27 0.56
N GLU A 64 -10.36 -2.88 1.32
CA GLU A 64 -9.63 -4.10 0.94
C GLU A 64 -10.59 -5.24 0.57
N GLU A 65 -11.54 -5.55 1.45
CA GLU A 65 -12.54 -6.61 1.26
C GLU A 65 -13.39 -6.36 0.00
N LYS A 66 -13.84 -5.11 -0.20
CA LYS A 66 -14.67 -4.75 -1.34
C LYS A 66 -13.91 -4.87 -2.67
N LEU A 67 -12.65 -4.45 -2.71
CA LEU A 67 -11.79 -4.59 -3.90
C LEU A 67 -11.47 -6.06 -4.18
N MET A 68 -11.15 -6.85 -3.15
CA MET A 68 -10.92 -8.30 -3.28
C MET A 68 -12.14 -9.00 -3.88
N ASP A 69 -13.32 -8.76 -3.30
CA ASP A 69 -14.58 -9.39 -3.69
C ASP A 69 -14.99 -9.03 -5.11
N PHE A 70 -14.80 -7.78 -5.51
CA PHE A 70 -15.10 -7.35 -6.88
C PHE A 70 -14.16 -8.02 -7.90
N PHE A 71 -12.84 -7.92 -7.70
CA PHE A 71 -11.90 -8.34 -8.72
C PHE A 71 -11.80 -9.87 -8.89
N ARG A 72 -12.08 -10.64 -7.83
CA ARG A 72 -12.06 -12.12 -7.91
C ARG A 72 -13.16 -12.69 -8.83
N GLU A 73 -14.19 -11.91 -9.15
CA GLU A 73 -15.23 -12.31 -10.11
C GLU A 73 -14.72 -12.29 -11.56
N HIS A 74 -13.62 -11.56 -11.83
CA HIS A 74 -13.11 -11.32 -13.18
C HIS A 74 -11.76 -11.99 -13.46
N VAL A 75 -10.94 -12.22 -12.43
CA VAL A 75 -9.60 -12.81 -12.53
C VAL A 75 -9.36 -13.84 -11.44
N ASN A 76 -8.35 -14.69 -11.62
CA ASN A 76 -8.03 -15.78 -10.69
C ASN A 76 -7.78 -15.25 -9.27
N VAL A 77 -8.41 -15.86 -8.27
CA VAL A 77 -8.38 -15.46 -6.85
C VAL A 77 -6.94 -15.24 -6.35
N THR A 78 -6.03 -16.18 -6.57
CA THR A 78 -4.63 -16.07 -6.11
C THR A 78 -3.90 -14.87 -6.71
N LYS A 79 -4.25 -14.47 -7.95
CA LYS A 79 -3.69 -13.26 -8.58
C LYS A 79 -4.26 -11.97 -7.98
N VAL A 80 -5.50 -11.98 -7.51
CA VAL A 80 -6.11 -10.85 -6.81
C VAL A 80 -5.51 -10.73 -5.42
N GLU A 81 -5.47 -11.83 -4.66
CA GLU A 81 -4.90 -11.90 -3.32
C GLU A 81 -3.47 -11.36 -3.29
N SER A 82 -2.62 -11.84 -4.19
CA SER A 82 -1.22 -11.40 -4.26
C SER A 82 -1.04 -9.91 -4.59
N ARG A 83 -1.98 -9.30 -5.33
CA ARG A 83 -1.93 -7.86 -5.63
C ARG A 83 -2.49 -7.04 -4.48
N VAL A 84 -3.66 -7.42 -3.97
CA VAL A 84 -4.40 -6.72 -2.91
C VAL A 84 -3.69 -6.80 -1.56
N ARG A 85 -2.87 -7.83 -1.32
CA ARG A 85 -2.12 -8.04 -0.06
C ARG A 85 -1.46 -6.77 0.49
N ILE A 86 -0.90 -5.93 -0.37
CA ILE A 86 -0.25 -4.69 0.09
C ILE A 86 -1.20 -3.74 0.82
N LEU A 87 -2.50 -3.75 0.53
CA LEU A 87 -3.49 -2.97 1.26
C LEU A 87 -3.65 -3.47 2.70
N ALA A 88 -3.62 -4.80 2.89
CA ALA A 88 -3.60 -5.42 4.21
C ALA A 88 -2.33 -5.04 4.96
N ASP A 89 -1.16 -5.14 4.31
CA ASP A 89 0.09 -4.80 4.97
C ASP A 89 0.17 -3.31 5.37
N MET A 90 -0.40 -2.41 4.55
CA MET A 90 -0.52 -0.99 4.91
C MET A 90 -1.46 -0.78 6.11
N ARG A 91 -2.55 -1.54 6.19
CA ARG A 91 -3.48 -1.53 7.34
C ARG A 91 -2.82 -2.07 8.60
N ASP A 92 -2.04 -3.13 8.49
CA ASP A 92 -1.30 -3.72 9.59
C ASP A 92 -0.23 -2.75 10.12
N LEU A 93 0.55 -2.10 9.24
CA LEU A 93 1.47 -1.03 9.65
C LEU A 93 0.71 0.15 10.29
N ALA A 94 -0.43 0.53 9.73
CA ALA A 94 -1.24 1.63 10.24
C ALA A 94 -1.85 1.35 11.62
N SER A 95 -2.03 0.08 12.00
CA SER A 95 -2.59 -0.36 13.28
C SER A 95 -1.57 -0.95 14.26
N ALA A 96 -0.30 -1.09 13.84
CA ALA A 96 0.75 -1.62 14.69
C ALA A 96 0.89 -0.81 16.00
N GLY A 97 1.01 -1.54 17.11
CA GLY A 97 1.02 -0.97 18.47
C GLY A 97 2.35 -1.11 19.21
N SER A 98 3.38 -1.64 18.56
CA SER A 98 4.71 -1.80 19.16
C SER A 98 5.81 -1.83 18.11
N LEU A 99 7.04 -1.53 18.52
CA LEU A 99 8.23 -1.62 17.69
C LEU A 99 8.36 -2.98 16.99
N ASP A 100 8.23 -4.07 17.74
CA ASP A 100 8.31 -5.44 17.22
C ASP A 100 7.24 -5.74 16.17
N SER A 101 6.04 -5.17 16.32
CA SER A 101 4.98 -5.32 15.32
C SER A 101 5.36 -4.61 14.02
N PHE A 102 5.86 -3.37 14.11
CA PHE A 102 6.31 -2.63 12.93
C PHE A 102 7.43 -3.35 12.19
N THR A 103 8.45 -3.84 12.91
CA THR A 103 9.60 -4.52 12.30
C THR A 103 9.21 -5.85 11.66
N LEU A 104 8.33 -6.64 12.31
CA LEU A 104 7.81 -7.88 11.75
C LEU A 104 7.00 -7.65 10.47
N ILE A 105 6.03 -6.73 10.52
CA ILE A 105 5.17 -6.42 9.36
C ILE A 105 6.03 -5.89 8.21
N PHE A 106 6.95 -4.97 8.50
CA PHE A 106 7.83 -4.42 7.46
C PHE A 106 8.75 -5.49 6.85
N THR A 107 9.29 -6.40 7.66
CA THR A 107 10.06 -7.54 7.16
C THR A 107 9.22 -8.40 6.22
N ASN A 108 7.98 -8.72 6.60
CA ASN A 108 7.06 -9.50 5.76
C ASN A 108 6.76 -8.77 4.43
N ILE A 109 6.57 -7.45 4.46
CA ILE A 109 6.39 -6.65 3.25
C ILE A 109 7.58 -6.83 2.30
N LEU A 110 8.81 -6.76 2.82
CA LEU A 110 10.01 -6.87 1.99
C LEU A 110 10.17 -8.25 1.32
N GLU A 111 9.54 -9.30 1.84
CA GLU A 111 9.55 -10.62 1.19
C GLU A 111 8.85 -10.62 -0.17
N HIS A 112 7.82 -9.79 -0.35
CA HIS A 112 7.00 -9.75 -1.57
C HIS A 112 6.96 -8.37 -2.27
N GLN A 113 7.39 -7.30 -1.60
CA GLN A 113 7.63 -5.97 -2.16
C GLN A 113 9.00 -5.45 -1.68
N PRO A 114 10.12 -6.06 -2.14
CA PRO A 114 11.47 -5.71 -1.67
C PRO A 114 11.89 -4.27 -1.99
N ASP A 115 11.19 -3.57 -2.88
CA ASP A 115 11.40 -2.15 -3.17
C ASP A 115 10.55 -1.20 -2.31
N CYS A 116 9.84 -1.71 -1.29
CA CYS A 116 9.13 -0.90 -0.30
C CYS A 116 10.14 -0.10 0.55
N PRO A 117 10.18 1.24 0.42
CA PRO A 117 11.18 2.03 1.12
C PRO A 117 10.69 2.38 2.53
N PRO A 118 11.60 2.58 3.50
CA PRO A 118 11.25 2.88 4.90
C PRO A 118 10.48 4.21 5.07
N GLU A 119 10.51 5.10 4.08
CA GLU A 119 9.68 6.31 4.01
C GLU A 119 8.17 6.01 4.09
N VAL A 120 7.74 4.82 3.70
CA VAL A 120 6.35 4.35 3.87
C VAL A 120 6.00 4.27 5.36
N VAL A 121 6.86 3.63 6.16
CA VAL A 121 6.71 3.53 7.62
C VAL A 121 6.78 4.92 8.24
N GLU A 122 7.73 5.76 7.81
CA GLU A 122 7.87 7.14 8.28
C GLU A 122 6.57 7.94 8.11
N LYS A 123 5.93 7.83 6.95
CA LYS A 123 4.68 8.52 6.65
C LYS A 123 3.51 7.99 7.48
N LEU A 124 3.37 6.68 7.63
CA LEU A 124 2.29 6.07 8.42
C LEU A 124 2.41 6.43 9.91
N VAL A 125 3.61 6.29 10.48
CA VAL A 125 3.89 6.65 11.89
C VAL A 125 3.68 8.14 12.12
N ALA A 126 4.01 9.02 11.17
CA ALA A 126 3.76 10.45 11.30
C ALA A 126 2.27 10.82 11.36
N MET A 127 1.38 9.93 10.90
CA MET A 127 -0.08 10.09 10.99
C MET A 127 -0.68 9.44 12.25
N ARG A 128 0.14 8.88 13.15
CA ARG A 128 -0.31 8.25 14.41
C ARG A 128 -0.09 9.18 15.59
N GLU A 129 -1.17 9.64 16.20
CA GLU A 129 -1.14 10.58 17.34
C GLU A 129 -0.82 9.89 18.68
N ASP A 130 -1.05 8.58 18.75
CA ASP A 130 -0.83 7.73 19.91
C ASP A 130 0.64 7.28 20.07
N ILE A 131 1.48 7.47 19.05
CA ILE A 131 2.90 7.09 19.09
C ILE A 131 3.76 8.31 19.49
N PRO A 132 4.49 8.25 20.62
CA PRO A 132 5.41 9.31 21.01
C PRO A 132 6.52 9.54 19.99
N ARG A 133 6.91 10.81 19.79
CA ARG A 133 7.95 11.18 18.80
C ARG A 133 9.29 10.46 18.96
N LYS A 134 9.66 10.07 20.19
CA LYS A 134 10.89 9.30 20.44
C LYS A 134 10.77 7.89 19.86
N GLU A 135 9.67 7.21 20.17
CA GLU A 135 9.35 5.87 19.69
C GLU A 135 9.18 5.86 18.17
N ALA A 136 8.51 6.88 17.61
CA ALA A 136 8.39 7.05 16.16
C ALA A 136 9.74 7.08 15.43
N LYS A 137 10.76 7.73 16.02
CA LYS A 137 12.12 7.76 15.44
C LYS A 137 12.80 6.41 15.52
N GLU A 138 12.62 5.70 16.62
CA GLU A 138 13.17 4.36 16.85
C GLU A 138 12.58 3.36 15.84
N ILE A 139 11.25 3.35 15.69
CA ILE A 139 10.54 2.54 14.69
C ILE A 139 11.11 2.78 13.28
N VAL A 140 11.20 4.04 12.87
CA VAL A 140 11.70 4.38 11.53
C VAL A 140 13.16 3.99 11.36
N GLN A 141 13.98 4.08 12.41
CA GLN A 141 15.40 3.70 12.36
C GLN A 141 15.56 2.18 12.20
N GLU A 142 14.85 1.39 13.01
CA GLU A 142 14.88 -0.08 12.91
C GLU A 142 14.40 -0.57 11.55
N CYS A 143 13.30 -0.01 11.02
CA CYS A 143 12.83 -0.35 9.67
C CYS A 143 13.84 0.04 8.57
N LYS A 144 14.60 1.14 8.75
CA LYS A 144 15.69 1.50 7.83
C LYS A 144 16.80 0.48 7.84
N GLU A 145 17.23 0.02 9.01
CA GLU A 145 18.27 -1.00 9.15
C GLU A 145 17.84 -2.35 8.54
N ILE A 146 16.58 -2.75 8.76
CA ILE A 146 15.99 -3.93 8.11
C ILE A 146 16.01 -3.79 6.58
N TYR A 147 15.61 -2.62 6.07
CA TYR A 147 15.65 -2.35 4.63
C TYR A 147 17.06 -2.47 4.07
N GLU A 148 18.04 -1.79 4.68
CA GLU A 148 19.44 -1.79 4.25
C GLU A 148 20.03 -3.21 4.26
N ASN A 149 19.73 -4.02 5.27
CA ASN A 149 20.18 -5.41 5.36
C ASN A 149 19.50 -6.35 4.33
N SER A 150 18.35 -5.96 3.79
CA SER A 150 17.64 -6.74 2.76
C SER A 150 18.21 -6.56 1.35
N LEU A 151 18.95 -5.46 1.13
CA LEU A 151 19.50 -5.08 -0.17
C LEU A 151 20.61 -6.06 -0.62
N VAL A 152 20.70 -6.25 -1.93
CA VAL A 152 21.79 -7.00 -2.58
C VAL A 152 22.54 -6.01 -3.46
N ASP A 153 23.84 -5.84 -3.20
CA ASP A 153 24.69 -4.84 -3.86
C ASP A 153 24.09 -3.42 -3.81
N GLY A 154 23.46 -3.07 -2.68
CA GLY A 154 22.81 -1.77 -2.48
C GLY A 154 21.49 -1.56 -3.23
N ASN A 155 20.92 -2.61 -3.84
CA ASN A 155 19.66 -2.54 -4.58
C ASN A 155 18.62 -3.54 -4.05
N PRO A 156 17.31 -3.22 -4.17
CA PRO A 156 16.25 -4.20 -3.93
C PRO A 156 16.39 -5.42 -4.85
N ARG A 157 16.08 -6.61 -4.33
CA ARG A 157 16.18 -7.87 -5.11
C ARG A 157 15.27 -7.90 -6.34
N LYS A 158 14.16 -7.15 -6.30
CA LYS A 158 13.19 -7.01 -7.38
C LYS A 158 12.43 -5.69 -7.21
N SER A 159 11.92 -5.12 -8.29
CA SER A 159 10.92 -4.05 -8.20
C SER A 159 9.51 -4.64 -8.20
N GLY A 160 8.71 -4.17 -7.26
CA GLY A 160 7.27 -4.37 -7.18
C GLY A 160 6.50 -3.45 -8.13
N PHE A 161 5.18 -3.57 -8.15
CA PHE A 161 4.33 -2.74 -9.01
C PHE A 161 3.89 -1.43 -8.34
N VAL A 162 4.10 -1.28 -7.04
CA VAL A 162 3.53 -0.22 -6.20
C VAL A 162 4.50 0.94 -6.02
N PHE A 163 5.59 0.71 -5.28
CA PHE A 163 6.38 1.79 -4.66
C PHE A 163 7.12 2.67 -5.65
N GLY A 164 7.60 2.11 -6.76
CA GLY A 164 8.21 2.88 -7.85
C GLY A 164 7.25 3.84 -8.56
N LYS A 165 5.93 3.68 -8.39
CA LYS A 165 4.89 4.52 -9.02
C LYS A 165 4.28 5.57 -8.09
N LEU A 166 4.60 5.54 -6.79
CA LEU A 166 4.01 6.46 -5.82
C LEU A 166 4.56 7.88 -5.99
N LYS A 167 3.65 8.83 -6.23
CA LYS A 167 3.97 10.26 -6.38
C LYS A 167 4.45 10.85 -5.05
N CYS A 168 3.89 10.37 -3.94
CA CYS A 168 4.22 10.83 -2.61
C CYS A 168 5.66 10.50 -2.16
N LEU A 169 6.32 9.55 -2.82
CA LEU A 169 7.70 9.12 -2.54
C LEU A 169 8.71 9.70 -3.53
N THR A 170 8.31 9.94 -4.78
CA THR A 170 9.17 10.55 -5.80
C THR A 170 9.42 12.04 -5.56
N ALA A 171 8.55 12.71 -4.80
CA ALA A 171 8.78 14.08 -4.33
C ALA A 171 9.87 14.11 -3.24
N LYS A 172 11.15 14.25 -3.64
CA LYS A 172 12.32 14.45 -2.76
C LYS A 172 12.03 15.50 -1.68
N LYS A 173 11.62 15.08 -0.47
CA LYS A 173 11.66 15.86 0.78
C LYS A 173 11.29 14.94 1.95
N GLY A 174 12.32 14.37 2.60
CA GLY A 174 12.16 13.76 3.92
C GLY A 174 11.52 14.78 4.87
N ILE A 175 10.43 14.37 5.51
CA ILE A 175 9.56 15.25 6.31
C ILE A 175 10.35 15.82 7.51
N TRP A 176 11.39 15.11 7.94
CA TRP A 176 12.24 15.49 9.07
C TRP A 176 13.29 16.56 8.80
N ARG A 177 13.56 16.98 7.55
CA ARG A 177 14.49 18.11 7.30
C ARG A 177 13.94 19.46 7.78
N LYS A 178 12.66 19.55 8.16
CA LYS A 178 12.00 20.78 8.61
C LYS A 178 11.81 20.92 10.12
N LEU A 179 12.20 19.94 10.92
CA LEU A 179 12.02 19.98 12.39
C LEU A 179 13.34 20.02 13.17
N GLY A 180 14.41 20.51 12.53
CA GLY A 180 15.76 20.65 13.09
C GLY A 180 16.37 22.04 12.88
N GLN A 181 15.54 23.08 12.71
CA GLN A 181 15.94 24.48 12.82
C GLN A 181 15.09 25.16 13.88
#